data_AF-A0A1V4V4D7-F1
#
_entry.id   AF-A0A1V4V4D7-F1
#
_cell.length_a   1.000
_cell.length_b   1.000
_cell.length_c   1.000
_cell.angle_alpha   90.00
_cell.angle_beta   90.00
_cell.angle_gamma   90.00
#
_symmetry.space_group_name_H-M   'P 1'
#
loop_
_entity.id
_entity.type
_entity.pdbx_description
1 polymer ?
#
loop_
_entity_poly.entity_id
_entity_poly.type
_entity_poly.pdbx_seq_one_letter_code
_entity_poly.pdbx_strand_id
1 'polypeptide(L)'
;MVLIIPSWLVTLMVAALPVSEVRGAIPLAIGYYGYSWYQAFLISVLGNLLPVVPLLLFLGPVSDYLRRYTIGDRFFTWLFARTRSKYIQKHENFGLIALIIFVAIPLPMTGAWTGCAIAFLLGFRFLPALAAVATGILIAASIVTATVMGIKILIF
;
A
#
# COMPACT_ATOMS: atom_id res chain seq x y z
N MET A 1 26.12 8.29 19.81
CA MET A 1 25.84 6.91 19.38
C MET A 1 25.21 6.97 18.00
N VAL A 2 25.99 6.74 16.94
CA VAL A 2 25.42 6.57 15.60
C VAL A 2 24.73 5.21 15.63
N LEU A 3 23.40 5.20 15.62
CA LEU A 3 22.66 3.95 15.51
C LEU A 3 23.06 3.33 14.17
N ILE A 4 23.85 2.25 14.22
CA ILE A 4 24.23 1.48 13.02
C ILE A 4 23.00 0.66 12.63
N ILE A 5 21.96 1.34 12.14
CA ILE A 5 20.78 0.66 11.60
C ILE A 5 21.21 0.08 10.26
N PRO A 6 21.05 -1.24 10.04
CA PRO A 6 21.42 -1.82 8.77
C PRO A 6 20.55 -1.23 7.65
N SER A 7 21.16 -0.95 6.51
CA SER A 7 20.53 -0.25 5.38
C SER A 7 19.29 -0.95 4.84
N TRP A 8 19.22 -2.28 4.96
CA TRP A 8 18.05 -3.07 4.55
C TRP A 8 16.85 -2.82 5.47
N LEU A 9 17.10 -2.60 6.77
CA LEU A 9 16.04 -2.29 7.73
C LEU A 9 15.52 -0.87 7.54
N VAL A 10 16.41 0.10 7.26
CA VAL A 10 15.98 1.46 6.90
C VAL A 10 15.11 1.43 5.65
N THR A 11 15.54 0.71 4.60
CA THR A 11 14.76 0.56 3.37
C THR A 11 13.39 -0.07 3.63
N LEU A 12 13.34 -1.12 4.46
CA LEU A 12 12.11 -1.80 4.84
C LEU A 12 11.16 -0.85 5.60
N MET A 13 11.67 -0.11 6.59
CA MET A 13 10.87 0.85 7.35
C MET A 13 10.35 1.99 6.46
N VAL A 14 11.20 2.52 5.58
CA VAL A 14 10.83 3.54 4.59
C VAL A 14 9.73 3.02 3.65
N ALA A 15 9.79 1.74 3.25
CA ALA A 15 8.76 1.11 2.44
C ALA A 15 7.44 0.90 3.19
N ALA A 16 7.50 0.72 4.51
CA ALA A 16 6.32 0.54 5.37
C ALA A 16 5.61 1.87 5.66
N LEU A 17 6.29 3.01 5.57
CA LEU A 17 5.70 4.32 5.86
C LEU A 17 4.68 4.74 4.79
N PRO A 18 3.56 5.37 5.19
CA PRO A 18 2.46 5.75 4.28
C PRO A 18 2.84 6.79 3.21
N VAL A 19 3.85 7.62 3.47
CA VAL A 19 4.23 8.71 2.56
C VAL A 19 5.27 8.26 1.53
N SER A 20 6.25 7.48 1.97
CA SER A 20 7.34 7.03 1.11
C SER A 20 6.92 5.82 0.29
N GLU A 21 6.35 4.82 0.96
CA GLU A 21 6.02 3.53 0.37
C GLU A 21 7.18 2.97 -0.50
N VAL A 22 6.84 2.12 -1.47
CA VAL A 22 7.78 1.58 -2.46
C VAL A 22 8.47 2.67 -3.29
N ARG A 23 7.82 3.83 -3.49
CA ARG A 23 8.36 4.91 -4.35
C ARG A 23 9.56 5.60 -3.76
N GLY A 24 9.65 5.73 -2.43
CA GLY A 24 10.83 6.28 -1.78
C GLY A 24 11.83 5.20 -1.42
N ALA A 25 11.37 3.99 -1.09
CA ALA A 25 12.26 2.90 -0.68
C ALA A 25 13.18 2.42 -1.81
N ILE A 26 12.66 2.27 -3.04
CA ILE A 26 13.47 1.78 -4.18
C ILE A 26 14.55 2.79 -4.60
N PRO A 27 14.25 4.08 -4.84
CA PRO A 27 15.29 5.07 -5.14
C PRO A 27 16.30 5.23 -4.01
N LEU A 28 15.87 5.14 -2.74
CA LEU A 28 16.78 5.18 -1.60
C LEU A 28 17.73 3.98 -1.61
N ALA A 29 17.20 2.77 -1.80
CA ALA A 29 17.99 1.55 -1.82
C ALA A 29 19.02 1.53 -2.97
N ILE A 30 18.59 1.86 -4.19
CA ILE A 30 19.46 1.83 -5.38
C ILE A 30 20.40 3.04 -5.40
N GLY A 31 19.88 4.24 -5.13
CA GLY A 31 20.60 5.50 -5.29
C GLY A 31 21.50 5.85 -4.11
N TYR A 32 21.08 5.59 -2.87
CA TYR A 32 21.85 5.95 -1.68
C TYR A 32 22.63 4.75 -1.11
N TYR A 33 21.99 3.59 -0.98
CA TYR A 33 22.64 2.40 -0.41
C TYR A 33 23.35 1.52 -1.44
N GLY A 34 23.23 1.82 -2.74
CA GLY A 34 23.91 1.09 -3.81
C GLY A 34 23.43 -0.36 -4.00
N TYR A 35 22.22 -0.69 -3.54
CA TYR A 35 21.67 -2.04 -3.67
C TYR A 35 21.44 -2.41 -5.13
N SER A 36 21.50 -3.70 -5.42
CA SER A 36 21.06 -4.21 -6.71
C SER A 36 19.55 -4.01 -6.87
N TRP A 37 19.08 -3.92 -8.12
CA TRP A 37 17.66 -3.71 -8.41
C TRP A 37 16.77 -4.79 -7.77
N TYR A 38 17.23 -6.05 -7.74
CA TYR A 38 16.47 -7.16 -7.17
C TYR A 38 16.38 -7.09 -5.64
N GLN A 39 17.46 -6.67 -4.96
CA GLN A 39 17.47 -6.46 -3.51
C GLN A 39 16.54 -5.31 -3.13
N ALA A 40 16.65 -4.18 -3.83
CA ALA A 40 15.81 -3.02 -3.63
C ALA A 40 14.32 -3.35 -3.84
N PHE A 41 14.01 -4.10 -4.90
CA PHE A 41 12.65 -4.56 -5.20
C PHE A 41 12.09 -5.44 -4.08
N LEU A 42 12.79 -6.52 -3.71
CA LEU A 42 12.31 -7.47 -2.72
C LEU A 42 12.12 -6.84 -1.34
N ILE A 43 13.10 -6.07 -0.86
CA ILE A 43 13.03 -5.43 0.45
C ILE A 43 11.90 -4.41 0.49
N SER A 44 11.71 -3.63 -0.58
CA SER A 44 10.66 -2.61 -0.65
C SER A 44 9.26 -3.24 -0.72
N VAL A 45 9.08 -4.29 -1.52
CA VAL A 45 7.80 -5.00 -1.60
C VAL A 45 7.44 -5.64 -0.26
N LEU A 46 8.39 -6.33 0.38
CA LEU A 46 8.16 -6.96 1.69
C LEU A 46 7.86 -5.93 2.78
N GLY A 47 8.63 -4.83 2.81
CA GLY A 47 8.40 -3.73 3.75
C GLY A 47 7.05 -3.06 3.56
N ASN A 48 6.58 -2.95 2.32
CA ASN A 48 5.27 -2.35 2.02
C ASN A 48 4.09 -3.29 2.30
N LEU A 49 4.26 -4.60 2.14
CA LEU A 49 3.24 -5.60 2.50
C LEU A 49 3.08 -5.74 4.03
N LEU A 50 4.13 -5.45 4.79
CA LEU A 50 4.13 -5.56 6.24
C LEU A 50 3.03 -4.72 6.93
N PRO A 51 2.79 -3.43 6.60
CA PRO A 51 1.65 -2.67 7.13
C PRO A 51 0.31 -3.05 6.48
N VAL A 52 0.28 -3.60 5.27
CA VAL A 52 -0.98 -3.95 4.56
C VAL A 52 -1.78 -5.01 5.31
N VAL A 53 -1.10 -6.06 5.79
CA VAL A 53 -1.73 -7.16 6.52
C VAL A 53 -2.47 -6.66 7.78
N PRO A 54 -1.82 -5.94 8.73
CA PRO A 54 -2.51 -5.43 9.89
C PRO A 54 -3.56 -4.38 9.52
N LEU A 55 -3.34 -3.52 8.51
CA LEU A 55 -4.36 -2.56 8.08
C LEU A 55 -5.64 -3.28 7.65
N LEU A 56 -5.56 -4.23 6.73
CA LEU A 56 -6.73 -4.95 6.24
C LEU A 56 -7.39 -5.82 7.31
N LEU A 57 -6.64 -6.37 8.26
CA LEU A 57 -7.18 -7.18 9.36
C LEU A 57 -7.85 -6.34 10.45
N PHE A 58 -7.22 -5.24 10.87
CA PHE A 58 -7.67 -4.47 12.03
C PHE A 58 -8.66 -3.36 11.69
N LEU A 59 -8.75 -2.90 10.44
CA LEU A 59 -9.73 -1.86 10.07
C LEU A 59 -11.18 -2.26 10.39
N GLY A 60 -11.55 -3.53 10.20
CA GLY A 60 -12.87 -4.05 10.57
C GLY A 60 -13.14 -4.01 12.09
N PRO A 61 -12.35 -4.74 12.90
CA PRO A 61 -12.49 -4.74 14.36
C PRO A 61 -12.39 -3.36 15.00
N VAL A 62 -11.50 -2.49 14.49
CA VAL A 62 -11.36 -1.11 14.98
C VAL A 62 -12.60 -0.28 14.66
N SER A 63 -13.16 -0.44 13.46
CA SER A 63 -14.45 0.18 13.11
C SER A 63 -15.56 -0.28 14.05
N ASP A 64 -15.72 -1.58 14.26
CA ASP A 64 -16.77 -2.12 15.14
C ASP A 64 -16.57 -1.68 16.61
N TYR A 65 -15.32 -1.56 17.06
CA TYR A 65 -14.99 -0.99 18.37
C TYR A 65 -15.36 0.49 18.46
N LEU A 66 -15.04 1.31 17.45
CA LEU A 66 -15.35 2.74 17.42
C LEU A 66 -16.86 3.02 17.29
N ARG A 67 -17.62 2.12 16.65
CA ARG A 67 -19.08 2.19 16.57
C ARG A 67 -19.79 1.99 17.91
N ARG A 68 -19.09 1.59 18.96
CA ARG A 68 -19.64 1.60 20.34
C ARG A 68 -19.91 3.02 20.85
N TYR A 69 -19.26 4.03 20.28
CA TYR A 69 -19.48 5.44 20.60
C TYR A 69 -20.45 6.07 19.60
N THR A 70 -21.37 6.91 20.08
CA THR A 70 -22.40 7.56 19.26
C THR A 70 -21.84 8.39 18.10
N ILE A 71 -20.70 9.06 18.30
CA ILE A 71 -19.98 9.81 17.25
C ILE A 71 -19.43 8.86 16.18
N GLY A 72 -18.81 7.77 16.60
CA GLY A 72 -18.23 6.76 15.71
C GLY A 72 -19.30 6.06 14.88
N ASP A 73 -20.42 5.65 15.51
CA ASP A 73 -21.52 5.01 14.79
C ASP A 73 -22.14 5.95 13.75
N ARG A 74 -22.36 7.22 14.07
CA ARG A 74 -22.87 8.22 13.12
C ARG A 74 -21.91 8.45 11.96
N PHE A 75 -20.60 8.52 12.24
CA PHE A 75 -19.56 8.68 11.21
C PHE A 75 -19.51 7.48 10.26
N PHE A 76 -19.34 6.27 10.79
CA PHE A 76 -19.24 5.06 9.96
C PHE A 76 -20.55 4.76 9.23
N THR A 77 -21.71 5.02 9.84
CA THR A 77 -23.00 4.84 9.17
C THR A 77 -23.16 5.81 8.00
N TRP A 78 -22.82 7.09 8.18
CA TRP A 78 -22.81 8.08 7.10
C TRP A 78 -21.80 7.70 5.99
N LEU A 79 -20.60 7.29 6.40
CA LEU A 79 -19.52 6.92 5.49
C LEU A 79 -19.89 5.69 4.66
N PHE A 80 -20.35 4.62 5.28
CA PHE A 80 -20.77 3.42 4.56
C PHE A 80 -22.04 3.65 3.73
N ALA A 81 -22.99 4.46 4.19
CA ALA A 81 -24.16 4.82 3.38
C ALA A 81 -23.77 5.55 2.08
N ARG A 82 -22.68 6.33 2.11
CA ARG A 82 -22.20 7.09 0.95
C ARG A 82 -21.24 6.33 0.05
N THR A 83 -20.43 5.44 0.61
CA THR A 83 -19.36 4.75 -0.14
C THR A 83 -19.73 3.33 -0.54
N ARG A 84 -20.59 2.64 0.23
CA ARG A 84 -20.93 1.24 0.02
C ARG A 84 -22.10 1.11 -0.96
N SER A 85 -21.77 1.20 -2.24
CA SER A 85 -22.76 0.96 -3.31
C SER A 85 -23.09 -0.53 -3.41
N LYS A 86 -24.38 -0.89 -3.36
CA LYS A 86 -24.86 -2.26 -3.63
C LYS A 86 -24.39 -2.80 -4.98
N TYR A 87 -24.15 -1.92 -5.95
CA TYR A 87 -23.64 -2.28 -7.27
C TYR A 87 -22.18 -2.79 -7.23
N ILE A 88 -21.34 -2.17 -6.39
CA ILE A 88 -19.93 -2.56 -6.24
C ILE A 88 -19.81 -3.90 -5.51
N GLN A 89 -20.66 -4.17 -4.52
CA GLN A 89 -20.72 -5.50 -3.89
C GLN A 89 -21.16 -6.58 -4.87
N LYS A 90 -22.09 -6.27 -5.79
CA LYS A 90 -22.52 -7.21 -6.82
C LYS A 90 -21.43 -7.46 -7.88
N HIS A 91 -20.51 -6.53 -8.06
CA HIS A 91 -19.41 -6.60 -9.02
C HIS A 91 -18.04 -6.46 -8.32
N GLU A 92 -17.83 -7.25 -7.26
CA GLU A 92 -16.61 -7.18 -6.43
C GLU A 92 -15.34 -7.28 -7.29
N ASN A 93 -15.34 -8.12 -8.33
CA ASN A 93 -14.21 -8.26 -9.27
C ASN A 93 -13.81 -6.95 -9.94
N PHE A 94 -14.77 -6.14 -10.40
CA PHE A 94 -14.45 -4.84 -11.02
C PHE A 94 -13.86 -3.87 -9.99
N GLY A 95 -14.38 -3.90 -8.76
CA GLY A 95 -13.86 -3.11 -7.65
C GLY A 95 -12.42 -3.49 -7.28
N LEU A 96 -12.11 -4.79 -7.28
CA LEU A 96 -10.77 -5.31 -7.04
C LEU A 96 -9.79 -4.95 -8.17
N ILE A 97 -10.23 -5.00 -9.43
CA ILE A 97 -9.40 -4.54 -10.57
C ILE A 97 -9.11 -3.04 -10.45
N ALA A 98 -10.13 -2.23 -10.12
CA ALA A 98 -9.93 -0.80 -9.88
C ALA A 98 -8.96 -0.54 -8.74
N LEU A 99 -9.02 -1.35 -7.67
CA LEU A 99 -8.09 -1.29 -6.55
C LEU A 99 -6.65 -1.65 -6.97
N ILE A 100 -6.47 -2.70 -7.78
CA ILE A 100 -5.15 -3.06 -8.34
C ILE A 100 -4.58 -1.87 -9.12
N ILE A 101 -5.36 -1.31 -10.05
CA ILE A 101 -4.93 -0.18 -10.88
C ILE A 101 -4.60 1.03 -10.01
N PHE A 102 -5.42 1.34 -9.02
CA PHE A 102 -5.22 2.44 -8.10
C PHE A 102 -3.89 2.33 -7.35
N VAL A 103 -3.58 1.14 -6.80
CA VAL A 103 -2.34 0.89 -6.06
C VAL A 103 -1.13 0.81 -7.00
N ALA A 104 -1.31 0.28 -8.21
CA ALA A 104 -0.26 0.11 -9.21
C ALA A 104 0.33 1.43 -9.73
N ILE A 105 -0.47 2.49 -9.78
CA ILE A 105 -0.03 3.79 -10.26
C ILE A 105 0.83 4.46 -9.18
N PRO A 106 2.12 4.76 -9.44
CA PRO A 106 3.01 5.35 -8.45
C PRO A 106 2.85 6.89 -8.31
N LEU A 107 1.63 7.41 -8.12
CA LEU A 107 1.31 8.84 -7.85
C LEU A 107 1.21 9.23 -6.37
N PRO A 108 1.63 10.43 -5.93
CA PRO A 108 1.48 10.81 -4.52
C PRO A 108 0.02 10.60 -4.05
N MET A 109 -0.16 10.07 -2.83
CA MET A 109 -1.46 9.66 -2.24
C MET A 109 -2.09 8.36 -2.77
N THR A 110 -1.64 7.80 -3.90
CA THR A 110 -2.02 6.43 -4.30
C THR A 110 -1.05 5.44 -3.69
N GLY A 111 -1.53 4.31 -3.18
CA GLY A 111 -0.64 3.45 -2.44
C GLY A 111 -1.32 2.32 -1.72
N ALA A 112 -0.50 1.52 -1.06
CA ALA A 112 -0.98 0.38 -0.29
C ALA A 112 -1.82 0.83 0.91
N TRP A 113 -1.43 1.91 1.59
CA TRP A 113 -2.17 2.44 2.73
C TRP A 113 -3.56 2.94 2.35
N THR A 114 -3.63 3.79 1.31
CA THR A 114 -4.91 4.32 0.81
C THR A 114 -5.73 3.24 0.11
N GLY A 115 -5.08 2.27 -0.56
CA GLY A 115 -5.72 1.08 -1.10
C GLY A 115 -6.38 0.22 -0.02
N CYS A 116 -5.72 0.01 1.12
CA CYS A 116 -6.31 -0.70 2.26
C CYS A 116 -7.54 0.04 2.81
N ALA A 117 -7.47 1.38 2.90
CA ALA A 117 -8.62 2.19 3.29
C ALA A 117 -9.78 2.06 2.30
N ILE A 118 -9.51 2.11 0.99
CA ILE A 118 -10.54 1.91 -0.05
C ILE A 118 -11.15 0.51 0.05
N ALA A 119 -10.34 -0.53 0.20
CA ALA A 119 -10.81 -1.90 0.35
C ALA A 119 -11.74 -2.04 1.56
N PHE A 120 -11.40 -1.41 2.67
CA PHE A 120 -12.22 -1.37 3.88
C PHE A 120 -13.53 -0.59 3.65
N LEU A 121 -13.49 0.60 3.04
CA LEU A 121 -14.67 1.42 2.76
C LEU A 121 -15.68 0.72 1.85
N LEU A 122 -15.18 0.02 0.83
CA LEU A 122 -16.00 -0.77 -0.09
C LEU A 122 -16.45 -2.10 0.52
N GLY A 123 -15.80 -2.53 1.61
CA GLY A 123 -16.13 -3.75 2.34
C GLY A 123 -15.72 -5.02 1.60
N PHE A 124 -14.57 -4.98 0.90
CA PHE A 124 -14.01 -6.16 0.26
C PHE A 124 -13.57 -7.21 1.27
N ARG A 125 -13.60 -8.47 0.85
CA ARG A 125 -13.09 -9.58 1.68
C ARG A 125 -11.57 -9.47 1.85
N PHE A 126 -11.06 -9.89 3.00
CA PHE A 126 -9.63 -9.78 3.35
C PHE A 126 -8.70 -10.38 2.29
N LEU A 127 -8.92 -11.63 1.88
CA LEU A 127 -8.02 -12.33 0.94
C LEU A 127 -8.02 -11.67 -0.46
N PRO A 128 -9.18 -11.39 -1.09
CA PRO A 128 -9.22 -10.66 -2.36
C PRO A 128 -8.61 -9.26 -2.27
N ALA A 129 -8.89 -8.51 -1.20
CA ALA A 129 -8.30 -7.19 -0.99
C ALA A 129 -6.78 -7.25 -0.84
N LEU A 130 -6.27 -8.20 -0.04
CA LEU A 130 -4.84 -8.43 0.14
C LEU A 130 -4.17 -8.79 -1.18
N ALA A 131 -4.77 -9.70 -1.96
CA ALA A 131 -4.26 -10.09 -3.27
C ALA A 131 -4.26 -8.90 -4.26
N ALA A 132 -5.31 -8.09 -4.27
CA ALA A 132 -5.42 -6.90 -5.11
C ALA A 132 -4.34 -5.85 -4.75
N VAL A 133 -4.21 -5.51 -3.47
CA VAL A 133 -3.19 -4.56 -2.99
C VAL A 133 -1.79 -5.09 -3.26
N ALA A 134 -1.51 -6.36 -2.97
CA ALA A 134 -0.22 -6.98 -3.23
C ALA A 134 0.14 -6.97 -4.72
N THR A 135 -0.82 -7.26 -5.60
CA THR A 135 -0.62 -7.19 -7.05
C THR A 135 -0.32 -5.76 -7.50
N GLY A 136 -1.06 -4.78 -6.97
CA GLY A 136 -0.78 -3.36 -7.22
C GLY A 136 0.62 -2.95 -6.78
N ILE A 137 1.05 -3.36 -5.58
CA ILE A 137 2.40 -3.10 -5.05
C ILE A 137 3.48 -3.67 -5.97
N LEU A 138 3.31 -4.91 -6.46
CA LEU A 138 4.27 -5.54 -7.37
C LEU A 138 4.39 -4.77 -8.69
N ILE A 139 3.26 -4.31 -9.24
CA ILE A 139 3.24 -3.51 -10.47
C ILE A 139 3.92 -2.16 -10.20
N ALA A 140 3.57 -1.46 -9.12
CA ALA A 140 4.16 -0.18 -8.75
C ALA A 140 5.68 -0.31 -8.52
N ALA A 141 6.12 -1.34 -7.80
CA ALA A 141 7.53 -1.65 -7.58
C ALA A 141 8.28 -1.89 -8.89
N SER A 142 7.66 -2.58 -9.84
CA SER A 142 8.25 -2.86 -11.15
C SER A 142 8.42 -1.57 -11.95
N ILE A 143 7.38 -0.73 -11.99
CA ILE A 143 7.40 0.57 -12.67
C ILE A 143 8.51 1.44 -12.08
N VAL A 144 8.53 1.62 -10.75
CA VAL A 144 9.53 2.46 -10.07
C VAL A 144 10.95 1.92 -10.29
N THR A 145 11.16 0.61 -10.18
CA THR A 145 12.47 -0.01 -10.43
C THR A 145 12.93 0.25 -11.86
N ALA A 146 12.05 0.05 -12.84
CA ALA A 146 12.35 0.31 -14.25
C ALA A 146 12.70 1.79 -14.49
N THR A 147 11.95 2.72 -13.89
CA THR A 147 12.24 4.16 -13.97
C THR A 147 13.60 4.49 -13.37
N VAL A 148 13.90 4.01 -12.16
CA VAL A 148 15.18 4.28 -11.48
C VAL A 148 16.36 3.68 -12.25
N MET A 149 16.23 2.45 -12.75
CA MET A 149 17.27 1.80 -13.54
C MET A 149 17.47 2.50 -14.90
N GLY A 150 16.39 2.91 -15.56
CA GLY A 150 16.46 3.67 -16.81
C GLY A 150 17.16 5.02 -16.63
N ILE A 151 16.84 5.75 -15.55
CA ILE A 151 17.53 7.00 -15.20
C ILE A 151 19.02 6.75 -14.93
N LYS A 152 19.35 5.68 -14.20
CA LYS A 152 20.74 5.33 -13.89
C LYS A 152 21.56 5.05 -15.15
N ILE A 153 20.96 4.40 -16.16
CA ILE A 153 21.60 4.13 -17.45
C ILE A 153 21.76 5.41 -18.29
N LEU A 154 20.86 6.39 -18.16
CA LEU A 154 20.94 7.63 -18.94
C LEU A 154 22.01 8.61 -18.40
N ILE A 155 22.27 8.57 -17.09
CA ILE A 155 23.19 9.50 -16.41
C ILE A 155 24.66 9.03 -16.48
N PHE A 156 24.90 7.75 -16.77
CA PHE A 156 26.23 7.14 -16.90
C PHE A 156 26.51 6.73 -18.34
#